data_AF-A0A7V6UVK6-F1
#
_entry.id   AF-A0A7V6UVK6-F1
#
_cell.length_a   1.000
_cell.length_b   1.000
_cell.length_c   1.000
_cell.angle_alpha   90.00
_cell.angle_beta   90.00
_cell.angle_gamma   90.00
#
_symmetry.space_group_name_H-M   'P 1'
#
loop_
_entity.id
_entity.type
_entity.pdbx_description
1 polymer ?
#
loop_
_entity_poly.entity_id
_entity_poly.type
_entity_poly.pdbx_seq_one_letter_code
_entity_poly.pdbx_strand_id
1 'polypeptide(L)' 'EVKKSTSYVIETLGKGGGMIISPDQEVMGDVPIDNIKAMVETIREKRATVL' A
#
# COMPACT_ATOMS: atom_id res chain seq x y z
N GLU A 1 -7.04 -2.73 -9.44
CA GLU A 1 -5.87 -1.87 -9.71
C GLU A 1 -5.11 -1.49 -8.44
N VAL A 2 -5.77 -0.94 -7.41
CA VAL A 2 -5.15 -0.50 -6.14
C VAL A 2 -4.17 -1.51 -5.55
N LYS A 3 -4.59 -2.78 -5.31
CA LYS A 3 -3.70 -3.82 -4.77
C LYS A 3 -2.42 -4.01 -5.61
N LYS A 4 -2.53 -3.96 -6.93
CA LYS A 4 -1.39 -4.12 -7.85
C LYS A 4 -0.42 -2.94 -7.73
N SER A 5 -0.94 -1.71 -7.73
CA SER A 5 -0.11 -0.51 -7.62
C SER A 5 0.56 -0.41 -6.23
N THR A 6 -0.19 -0.70 -5.16
CA THR A 6 0.35 -0.78 -3.80
C THR A 6 1.45 -1.83 -3.70
N SER A 7 1.23 -3.04 -4.23
CA SER A 7 2.26 -4.10 -4.27
C SER A 7 3.51 -3.64 -4.99
N TYR A 8 3.37 -3.04 -6.17
CA TYR A 8 4.49 -2.59 -6.99
C TYR A 8 5.37 -1.57 -6.25
N VAL A 9 4.76 -0.59 -5.59
CA VAL A 9 5.49 0.42 -4.79
C VAL A 9 6.26 -0.25 -3.66
N ILE A 10 5.62 -1.16 -2.92
CA ILE A 10 6.24 -1.86 -1.79
C ILE A 10 7.40 -2.75 -2.24
N GLU A 11 7.23 -3.50 -3.33
CA GLU A 11 8.28 -4.39 -3.86
C GLU A 11 9.47 -3.61 -4.42
N THR A 12 9.22 -2.41 -4.94
CA THR A 12 10.28 -1.56 -5.51
C THR A 12 11.05 -0.81 -4.42
N LEU A 13 10.35 -0.17 -3.49
CA LEU A 13 10.96 0.73 -2.49
C LEU A 13 11.24 0.04 -1.15
N GLY A 14 10.50 -1.01 -0.82
CA GLY A 14 10.59 -1.71 0.46
C GLY A 14 11.69 -2.75 0.53
N LYS A 15 12.43 -2.99 -0.57
CA LYS A 15 13.52 -3.95 -0.60
C LYS A 15 14.61 -3.56 0.39
N GLY A 16 14.93 -4.47 1.32
CA GLY A 16 15.89 -4.22 2.39
C GLY A 16 15.26 -3.71 3.70
N GLY A 17 13.93 -3.63 3.75
CA GLY A 17 13.18 -3.29 4.96
C GLY A 17 13.20 -1.79 5.29
N GLY A 18 12.64 -1.43 6.45
CA GLY A 18 12.66 -0.05 6.98
C GLY A 18 11.67 0.92 6.35
N MET A 19 10.87 0.48 5.36
CA MET A 19 9.87 1.31 4.71
C MET A 19 8.64 1.52 5.61
N ILE A 20 8.28 2.78 5.84
CA ILE A 20 6.97 3.19 6.36
C ILE A 20 6.11 3.55 5.16
N ILE A 21 4.89 3.02 5.10
CA ILE A 21 3.98 3.19 3.96
C ILE A 21 2.76 3.98 4.39
N SER A 22 2.47 5.03 3.63
CA SER A 22 1.24 5.80 3.65
C SER A 22 0.97 6.34 2.24
N PRO A 23 -0.24 6.85 1.97
CA PRO A 23 -0.44 7.79 0.87
C PRO A 23 0.56 8.96 0.96
N ASP A 24 0.93 9.51 -0.19
CA ASP A 24 1.74 10.72 -0.34
C ASP A 24 0.90 12.00 -0.17
N GLN A 25 -0.41 11.91 -0.42
CA GLN A 25 -1.40 12.96 -0.30
C GLN A 25 -2.62 12.49 0.50
N GLU A 26 -3.55 13.41 0.77
CA GLU A 26 -4.80 13.10 1.43
C GLU A 26 -5.67 12.12 0.64
N VAL A 27 -6.42 11.30 1.36
CA VAL A 27 -7.49 10.51 0.76
C VAL A 27 -8.70 11.40 0.60
N MET A 28 -9.08 11.70 -0.64
CA MET A 28 -10.27 12.49 -0.95
C MET A 28 -11.55 11.78 -0.46
N GLY A 29 -12.54 12.55 -0.02
CA GLY A 29 -13.75 12.04 0.64
C GLY A 29 -14.68 11.19 -0.25
N ASP A 30 -14.50 11.24 -1.56
CA ASP A 30 -15.26 10.49 -2.56
C ASP A 30 -14.58 9.17 -2.97
N VAL A 31 -13.40 8.87 -2.42
CA VAL A 31 -12.72 7.61 -2.71
C VAL A 31 -13.53 6.43 -2.15
N PRO A 32 -13.87 5.42 -2.98
CA PRO A 32 -14.59 4.25 -2.51
C PRO A 32 -13.86 3.55 -1.36
N ILE A 33 -14.58 3.21 -0.29
CA ILE A 33 -13.99 2.61 0.91
C ILE A 33 -13.28 1.29 0.61
N ASP A 34 -13.75 0.52 -0.38
CA ASP A 34 -13.14 -0.74 -0.77
C ASP A 34 -11.75 -0.55 -1.40
N ASN A 35 -11.49 0.61 -2.02
CA ASN A 35 -10.14 0.95 -2.50
C ASN A 35 -9.19 1.21 -1.33
N ILE A 36 -9.67 1.88 -0.27
CA ILE A 36 -8.86 2.11 0.94
C ILE A 36 -8.57 0.80 1.66
N LYS A 37 -9.60 -0.05 1.83
CA LYS A 37 -9.41 -1.40 2.38
C LYS A 37 -8.42 -2.21 1.56
N ALA A 38 -8.54 -2.19 0.23
CA ALA A 38 -7.64 -2.90 -0.65
C ALA A 38 -6.17 -2.46 -0.48
N MET A 39 -5.91 -1.15 -0.35
CA MET A 39 -4.57 -0.63 -0.07
C MET A 39 -4.04 -1.13 1.28
N VAL A 40 -4.82 -0.99 2.36
CA VAL A 40 -4.41 -1.37 3.72
C VAL A 40 -4.17 -2.89 3.84
N GLU A 41 -5.04 -3.70 3.23
CA GLU A 41 -4.86 -5.16 3.17
C GLU A 41 -3.56 -5.54 2.47
N THR A 42 -3.27 -4.94 1.31
CA THR A 42 -2.01 -5.20 0.59
C THR A 42 -0.79 -4.74 1.37
N ILE A 43 -0.84 -3.60 2.08
CA ILE A 43 0.23 -3.18 2.99
C ILE A 43 0.48 -4.24 4.06
N ARG A 44 -0.58 -4.78 4.68
CA ARG A 44 -0.47 -5.82 5.71
C ARG A 44 0.14 -7.11 5.15
N GLU A 45 -0.31 -7.56 3.99
CA GLU A 45 0.19 -8.76 3.32
C GLU A 45 1.67 -8.63 2.93
N LYS A 46 2.05 -7.49 2.33
CA LYS A 46 3.43 -7.26 1.87
C LYS A 46 4.39 -6.98 3.01
N ARG A 47 3.93 -6.42 4.12
CA ARG A 47 4.77 -6.30 5.33
C ARG A 47 5.25 -7.65 5.85
N ALA A 48 4.46 -8.72 5.74
CA ALA A 48 4.88 -10.05 6.18
C ALA A 48 5.89 -10.73 5.23
N THR A 49 6.05 -10.22 4.01
CA THR A 49 6.74 -10.93 2.92
C THR A 49 7.87 -10.13 2.26
N VAL A 50 7.89 -8.81 2.41
CA VAL A 50 8.84 -7.90 1.74
C VAL A 50 9.57 -6.97 2.71
N LEU A 51 8.85 -6.39 3.68
CA LEU A 51 9.36 -5.35 4.59
C LEU A 51 9.95 -5.92 5.87
#